data_AF-A0A8T3S6F7-F1
#
_entry.id   AF-A0A8T3S6F7-F1
#
_cell.length_a   1.000
_cell.length_b   1.000
_cell.length_c   1.000
_cell.angle_alpha   90.00
_cell.angle_beta   90.00
_cell.angle_gamma   90.00
#
_symmetry.space_group_name_H-M   'P 1'
#
loop_
_entity.id
_entity.type
_entity.pdbx_description
1 polymer ?
#
loop_
_entity_poly.entity_id
_entity_poly.type
_entity_poly.pdbx_seq_one_letter_code
_entity_poly.pdbx_strand_id
1 'polypeptide(L)'
;MQRHRLDTLTNRWRARHDARRSDHRPPADPAREALAAVAFPHGSMEPAAYVKAHGSDMIGFTYDDASYADPGLDAWLVEVGRLLRMRR
;
A
#
# COMPACT_ATOMS: atom_id res chain seq x y z
N MET A 1 -14.09 1.17 30.18
CA MET A 1 -14.44 0.82 28.78
C MET A 1 -13.48 1.34 27.70
N GLN A 2 -12.47 2.16 28.03
CA GLN A 2 -11.56 2.77 27.03
C GLN A 2 -10.44 1.84 26.51
N ARG A 3 -9.95 0.93 27.37
CA ARG A 3 -8.86 -0.02 27.05
C ARG A 3 -9.20 -1.00 25.92
N HIS A 4 -10.40 -1.59 25.98
CA HIS A 4 -10.87 -2.54 24.97
C HIS A 4 -10.92 -1.97 23.55
N ARG A 5 -11.19 -0.66 23.41
CA ARG A 5 -11.27 0.03 22.12
C ARG A 5 -9.88 0.30 21.54
N LEU A 6 -8.92 0.67 22.39
CA LEU A 6 -7.50 0.79 22.03
C LEU A 6 -6.92 -0.55 21.60
N ASP A 7 -7.16 -1.62 22.36
CA ASP A 7 -6.67 -2.96 22.01
C ASP A 7 -7.25 -3.44 20.67
N THR A 8 -8.51 -3.12 20.38
CA THR A 8 -9.13 -3.44 19.08
C THR A 8 -8.47 -2.69 17.92
N LEU A 9 -8.14 -1.41 18.12
CA LEU A 9 -7.44 -0.60 17.12
C LEU A 9 -6.00 -1.08 16.93
N THR A 10 -5.29 -1.40 18.01
CA THR A 10 -3.93 -1.93 17.99
C THR A 10 -3.86 -3.30 17.34
N ASN A 11 -4.82 -4.19 17.63
CA ASN A 11 -4.91 -5.51 17.00
C ASN A 11 -5.27 -5.40 15.51
N ARG A 12 -6.16 -4.48 15.12
CA ARG A 12 -6.42 -4.20 13.70
C ARG A 12 -5.19 -3.64 12.98
N TRP A 13 -4.45 -2.75 13.63
CA TRP A 13 -3.21 -2.22 13.07
C TRP A 13 -2.17 -3.32 12.91
N ARG A 14 -2.01 -4.18 13.92
CA ARG A 14 -1.06 -5.29 13.92
C ARG A 14 -1.43 -6.35 12.88
N ALA A 15 -2.70 -6.76 12.82
CA ALA A 15 -3.18 -7.69 11.80
C ALA A 15 -2.97 -7.16 10.37
N ARG A 16 -3.22 -5.86 10.13
CA ARG A 16 -2.88 -5.23 8.84
C ARG A 16 -1.38 -5.20 8.60
N HIS A 17 -0.59 -4.87 9.62
CA HIS A 17 0.87 -4.86 9.51
C HIS A 17 1.46 -6.25 9.21
N ASP A 18 0.90 -7.30 9.79
CA ASP A 18 1.33 -8.68 9.58
C ASP A 18 0.80 -9.24 8.26
N ALA A 19 -0.41 -8.86 7.84
CA ALA A 19 -0.94 -9.15 6.51
C ALA A 19 -0.09 -8.48 5.40
N ARG A 20 0.49 -7.29 5.63
CA ARG A 20 1.46 -6.69 4.70
C ARG A 20 2.75 -7.51 4.55
N ARG A 21 3.05 -8.43 5.48
CA ARG A 21 4.20 -9.34 5.40
C ARG A 21 3.84 -10.69 4.80
N SER A 22 2.56 -11.03 4.67
CA SER A 22 2.09 -12.28 4.06
C SER A 22 1.58 -12.01 2.65
N ASP A 23 1.73 -12.97 1.75
CA ASP A 23 1.33 -12.85 0.33
C ASP A 23 -0.20 -12.78 0.12
N HIS A 24 -1.01 -12.71 1.18
CA HIS A 24 -2.47 -12.80 1.13
C HIS A 24 -3.13 -11.42 1.30
N ARG A 25 -2.77 -10.46 0.44
CA ARG A 25 -3.44 -9.16 0.38
C ARG A 25 -4.90 -9.34 -0.09
N PRO A 26 -5.89 -8.74 0.57
CA PRO A 26 -7.27 -8.78 0.08
C PRO A 26 -7.37 -8.09 -1.29
N PRO A 27 -8.29 -8.50 -2.17
CA PRO A 27 -8.51 -7.80 -3.44
C PRO A 27 -8.94 -6.36 -3.17
N ALA A 28 -8.42 -5.44 -3.98
CA ALA A 28 -8.86 -4.04 -3.98
C ALA A 28 -10.34 -3.96 -4.37
N ASP A 29 -11.06 -3.04 -3.74
CA ASP A 29 -12.40 -2.71 -4.24
C ASP A 29 -12.30 -1.95 -5.59
N PRO A 30 -13.34 -2.01 -6.44
CA PRO A 30 -13.28 -1.42 -7.78
C PRO A 30 -13.04 0.10 -7.80
N ALA A 31 -13.48 0.82 -6.76
CA ALA A 31 -13.28 2.27 -6.69
C ALA A 31 -11.82 2.61 -6.37
N ARG A 32 -11.19 1.86 -5.46
CA ARG A 32 -9.76 1.93 -5.16
C ARG A 32 -8.93 1.58 -6.37
N GLU A 33 -9.31 0.54 -7.11
CA GLU A 33 -8.60 0.12 -8.32
C GLU A 33 -8.65 1.21 -9.42
N ALA A 34 -9.84 1.74 -9.71
CA ALA A 34 -9.99 2.84 -10.66
C ALA A 34 -9.19 4.08 -10.25
N LEU A 35 -9.17 4.41 -8.95
CA LEU A 35 -8.38 5.52 -8.44
C LEU A 35 -6.87 5.27 -8.59
N ALA A 36 -6.41 4.06 -8.26
CA ALA A 36 -4.99 3.70 -8.37
C ALA A 36 -4.51 3.76 -9.84
N ALA A 37 -5.32 3.26 -10.78
CA ALA A 37 -5.00 3.28 -12.21
C ALA A 37 -4.85 4.71 -12.78
N VAL A 38 -5.53 5.70 -12.20
CA VAL A 38 -5.42 7.10 -12.62
C VAL A 38 -4.33 7.86 -11.85
N ALA A 39 -4.18 7.55 -10.56
CA ALA A 39 -3.27 8.28 -9.67
C ALA A 39 -1.80 7.87 -9.83
N PHE A 40 -1.54 6.63 -10.25
CA PHE A 40 -0.18 6.11 -10.35
C PHE A 40 0.26 5.96 -11.80
N PRO A 41 1.44 6.46 -12.17
CA PRO A 41 1.97 6.38 -13.52
C PRO A 41 2.62 5.00 -13.79
N HIS A 42 1.91 3.90 -13.49
CA HIS A 42 2.44 2.56 -13.71
C HIS A 42 2.58 2.32 -15.23
N GLY A 43 3.78 1.91 -15.66
CA GLY A 43 4.13 1.73 -17.07
C GLY A 43 4.81 2.93 -17.76
N SER A 44 4.70 4.15 -17.21
CA SER A 44 5.44 5.32 -17.73
C SER A 44 6.55 5.80 -16.79
N MET A 45 6.54 5.36 -15.52
CA MET A 45 7.55 5.72 -14.54
C MET A 45 7.92 4.52 -13.68
N GLU A 46 9.21 4.34 -13.45
CA GLU A 46 9.72 3.29 -12.56
C GLU A 46 9.39 3.58 -11.08
N PRO A 47 9.09 2.56 -10.26
CA PRO A 47 8.79 2.72 -8.83
C PRO A 47 9.85 3.52 -8.06
N ALA A 48 11.13 3.26 -8.34
CA ALA A 48 12.26 3.94 -7.68
C ALA A 48 12.34 5.43 -8.04
N ALA A 49 12.05 5.78 -9.29
CA ALA A 49 11.99 7.17 -9.72
C ALA A 49 10.82 7.91 -9.06
N TYR A 50 9.65 7.26 -9.01
CA TYR A 50 8.46 7.80 -8.34
C TYR A 50 8.71 8.04 -6.85
N VAL A 51 9.27 7.07 -6.13
CA VAL A 51 9.60 7.23 -4.70
C VAL A 51 10.68 8.29 -4.48
N LYS A 52 11.64 8.43 -5.38
CA LYS A 52 12.64 9.52 -5.28
C LYS A 52 12.00 10.90 -5.43
N ALA A 53 11.01 11.04 -6.31
CA ALA A 53 10.35 12.31 -6.60
C ALA A 53 9.27 12.68 -5.57
N HIS A 54 8.49 11.71 -5.11
CA HIS A 54 7.28 11.95 -4.31
C HIS A 54 7.32 11.32 -2.92
N GLY A 55 8.29 10.45 -2.63
CA GLY A 55 8.26 9.59 -1.45
C GLY A 55 8.30 10.32 -0.11
N SER A 56 8.80 11.55 -0.04
CA SER A 56 8.74 12.39 1.16
C SER A 56 7.30 12.73 1.58
N ASP A 57 6.40 12.85 0.60
CA ASP A 57 5.02 13.27 0.82
C ASP A 57 4.09 12.08 1.01
N MET A 58 4.57 10.85 0.79
CA MET A 58 3.79 9.61 0.87
C MET A 58 3.77 8.97 2.26
N ILE A 59 3.68 9.81 3.30
CA ILE A 59 3.56 9.33 4.67
C ILE A 59 2.26 8.54 4.81
N GLY A 60 2.36 7.30 5.30
CA GLY A 60 1.19 6.45 5.50
C GLY A 60 0.62 5.86 4.21
N PHE A 61 1.43 5.72 3.16
CA PHE A 61 1.07 4.97 1.96
C PHE A 61 0.44 3.62 2.31
N THR A 62 -0.71 3.32 1.68
CA THR A 62 -1.47 2.09 1.92
C THR A 62 -1.77 1.32 0.65
N TYR A 63 -1.49 1.83 -0.55
CA TYR A 63 -1.94 1.17 -1.77
C TYR A 63 -1.31 -0.21 -1.98
N ASP A 64 -0.22 -0.54 -1.30
CA ASP A 64 0.38 -1.89 -1.27
C ASP A 64 -0.32 -2.88 -0.31
N ASP A 65 -1.42 -2.49 0.35
CA ASP A 65 -2.16 -3.36 1.28
C ASP A 65 -3.26 -4.21 0.62
N ALA A 66 -3.56 -3.96 -0.64
CA ALA A 66 -4.55 -4.67 -1.44
C ALA A 66 -3.89 -5.27 -2.70
N SER A 67 -4.51 -6.30 -3.29
CA SER A 67 -4.13 -6.84 -4.60
C SER A 67 -5.02 -6.26 -5.69
N TYR A 68 -4.41 -5.82 -6.80
CA TYR A 68 -5.12 -5.23 -7.94
C TYR A 68 -5.26 -6.26 -9.07
N ALA A 69 -6.30 -6.14 -9.89
CA ALA A 69 -6.54 -7.08 -10.99
C ALA A 69 -5.55 -6.86 -12.14
N ASP A 70 -5.07 -5.63 -12.34
CA ASP A 70 -3.92 -5.36 -13.22
C ASP A 70 -2.61 -5.81 -12.53
N PRO A 71 -1.95 -6.87 -13.02
CA PRO A 71 -0.73 -7.39 -12.39
C PRO A 71 0.45 -6.41 -12.50
N GLY A 72 0.48 -5.55 -13.52
CA GLY A 72 1.51 -4.53 -13.68
C GLY A 72 1.37 -3.43 -12.63
N LEU A 73 0.14 -2.96 -12.42
CA LEU A 73 -0.19 -2.00 -11.35
C LEU A 73 0.12 -2.61 -9.97
N ASP A 74 -0.30 -3.85 -9.73
CA ASP A 74 -0.08 -4.53 -8.46
C ASP A 74 1.41 -4.66 -8.11
N ALA A 75 2.21 -5.18 -9.04
CA ALA A 75 3.66 -5.31 -8.85
C ALA A 75 4.34 -3.96 -8.62
N TRP A 76 3.90 -2.92 -9.37
CA TRP A 76 4.43 -1.58 -9.23
C TRP A 76 4.15 -0.98 -7.84
N LEU A 77 2.92 -1.12 -7.34
CA LEU A 77 2.52 -0.62 -6.01
C LEU A 77 3.21 -1.36 -4.88
N VAL A 78 3.38 -2.69 -5.00
CA VAL A 78 4.18 -3.49 -4.06
C VAL A 78 5.60 -2.95 -3.96
N GLU A 79 6.22 -2.68 -5.10
CA GLU A 79 7.59 -2.20 -5.16
C GLU A 79 7.73 -0.79 -4.57
N VAL A 80 6.80 0.12 -4.86
CA VAL A 80 6.74 1.44 -4.21
C VAL A 80 6.62 1.30 -2.69
N GLY A 81 5.72 0.45 -2.20
CA GLY A 81 5.55 0.19 -0.77
C GLY A 81 6.79 -0.42 -0.11
N ARG A 82 7.52 -1.30 -0.82
CA ARG A 82 8.80 -1.85 -0.37
C ARG A 82 9.86 -0.75 -0.25
N LEU A 83 10.03 0.07 -1.27
CA LEU A 83 11.03 1.14 -1.32
C LEU A 83 10.77 2.23 -0.27
N LEU A 84 9.51 2.62 -0.05
CA LEU A 84 9.15 3.59 0.99
C LEU A 84 9.51 3.07 2.39
N ARG A 85 9.31 1.77 2.66
CA ARG A 85 9.68 1.15 3.94
C ARG A 85 11.20 1.07 4.15
N MET A 86 11.99 0.92 3.09
CA MET A 86 13.46 0.91 3.19
C MET A 86 14.06 2.29 3.50
N ARG A 87 13.31 3.37 3.28
CA ARG A 87 13.77 4.75 3.54
C ARG A 87 13.42 5.26 4.94
N ARG A 88 12.66 4.50 5.71
CA ARG A 88 12.23 4.85 7.07
C ARG A 88 13.19 4.28 8.10
#